data_AF-A0A835HV67-F1
#
_entry.id   AF-A0A835HV67-F1
#
_cell.length_a   1.000
_cell.length_b   1.000
_cell.length_c   1.000
_cell.angle_alpha   90.00
_cell.angle_beta   90.00
_cell.angle_gamma   90.00
#
_symmetry.space_group_name_H-M   'P 1'
#
loop_
_entity.id
_entity.type
_entity.pdbx_description
1 polymer ?
#
loop_
_entity_poly.entity_id
_entity_poly.type
_entity_poly.pdbx_seq_one_letter_code
_entity_poly.pdbx_strand_id
1 'polypeptide(L)'
;MSMVGGSYVFEQETHLTVLKTCLFFAGDGFAAYDNKGERVFRVDSYGHDVGDRHELVLMDISGKCLISVRRKRPSLHQRWEGFLGEIIEGQKNEPIFSV
;
A
#
# COMPACT_ATOMS: atom_id res chain seq x y z
N MET A 1 15.23 11.34 5.13
CA MET A 1 14.85 11.12 3.72
C MET A 1 13.43 10.57 3.70
N SER A 2 12.50 11.22 3.00
CA SER A 2 11.09 10.78 2.91
C SER A 2 10.87 9.97 1.63
N MET A 3 10.18 8.84 1.71
CA MET A 3 9.96 7.96 0.56
C MET A 3 8.82 8.41 -0.38
N VAL A 4 7.79 9.09 0.16
CA VAL A 4 6.58 9.47 -0.61
C VAL A 4 6.41 10.99 -0.72
N GLY A 5 6.78 11.72 0.34
CA GLY A 5 6.69 13.19 0.38
C GLY A 5 6.82 13.71 1.81
N GLY A 6 7.11 15.01 1.94
CA GLY A 6 7.31 15.66 3.25
C GLY A 6 6.04 15.73 4.11
N SER A 7 4.85 15.67 3.51
CA SER A 7 3.56 15.68 4.22
C SER A 7 3.32 14.44 5.09
N TYR A 8 4.10 13.38 4.91
CA TYR A 8 4.04 12.14 5.70
C TYR A 8 5.25 12.01 6.64
N VAL A 9 5.92 13.12 6.92
CA VAL A 9 6.99 13.20 7.91
C VAL A 9 6.43 13.92 9.13
N PHE A 10 6.42 13.25 10.26
CA PHE A 10 5.91 13.77 11.52
C PHE A 10 7.09 14.01 12.48
N GLU A 11 7.07 15.13 13.20
CA GLU A 11 8.13 15.48 14.17
C GLU A 11 8.15 14.55 15.39
N GLN A 12 6.98 14.00 15.73
CA GLN A 12 6.77 13.12 16.87
C GLN A 12 6.36 11.73 16.39
N GLU A 13 6.59 10.73 17.24
CA GLU A 13 6.13 9.37 17.00
C GLU A 13 4.61 9.36 16.77
N THR A 14 4.19 8.72 15.68
CA THR A 14 2.78 8.64 15.28
C THR A 14 2.32 7.20 15.40
N HIS A 15 1.40 6.95 16.33
CA HIS A 15 0.77 5.64 16.48
C HIS A 15 -0.41 5.51 15.54
N LEU A 16 -0.42 4.43 14.75
CA LEU A 16 -1.52 4.08 13.87
C LEU A 16 -2.11 2.74 14.27
N THR A 17 -3.44 2.64 14.21
CA THR A 17 -4.18 1.40 14.42
C THR A 17 -4.63 0.85 13.07
N VAL A 18 -4.30 -0.41 12.77
CA VAL A 18 -4.72 -1.07 11.53
C VAL A 18 -5.95 -1.92 11.79
N LEU A 19 -7.03 -1.65 11.06
CA LEU A 19 -8.22 -2.49 11.00
C LEU A 19 -8.23 -3.27 9.68
N LYS A 20 -8.39 -4.59 9.78
CA LYS A 20 -8.67 -5.44 8.63
C LYS A 20 -10.13 -5.88 8.65
N THR A 21 -10.84 -5.72 7.55
CA THR A 21 -12.18 -6.29 7.38
C THR A 21 -12.07 -7.77 6.98
N CYS A 22 -12.91 -8.65 7.54
CA CYS A 22 -12.81 -10.10 7.27
C CYS A 22 -13.44 -10.51 5.92
N LEU A 23 -12.72 -11.44 5.27
CA LEU A 23 -12.82 -12.15 3.97
C LEU A 23 -14.16 -12.41 3.23
N PHE A 24 -15.33 -12.03 3.74
CA PHE A 24 -16.62 -12.42 3.12
C PHE A 24 -17.34 -11.29 2.36
N PHE A 25 -16.67 -10.17 2.12
CA PHE A 25 -17.22 -9.04 1.36
C PHE A 25 -16.27 -8.59 0.26
N ALA A 26 -16.82 -8.09 -0.85
CA ALA A 26 -16.05 -7.40 -1.86
C ALA A 26 -15.33 -6.19 -1.22
N GLY A 27 -13.99 -6.12 -1.34
CA GLY A 27 -13.17 -5.12 -0.66
C GLY A 27 -12.46 -5.61 0.61
N ASP A 28 -11.81 -6.79 0.57
CA ASP A 28 -10.85 -7.25 1.59
C ASP A 28 -9.63 -6.30 1.59
N GLY A 29 -9.78 -5.21 2.35
CA GLY A 29 -8.82 -4.13 2.47
C GLY A 29 -8.46 -3.86 3.93
N PHE A 30 -7.45 -3.03 4.11
CA PHE A 30 -7.03 -2.52 5.41
C PHE A 30 -7.30 -1.03 5.48
N ALA A 31 -7.58 -0.54 6.69
CA ALA A 31 -7.63 0.88 6.98
C ALA A 31 -6.75 1.18 8.18
N ALA A 32 -5.95 2.24 8.10
CA ALA A 32 -5.17 2.74 9.22
C ALA A 32 -5.85 3.98 9.80
N TYR A 33 -5.89 4.04 11.13
CA TYR A 33 -6.52 5.11 11.91
C TYR A 33 -5.49 5.78 12.80
N ASP A 34 -5.62 7.09 13.00
CA ASP A 34 -4.81 7.83 13.96
C ASP A 34 -5.31 7.65 15.40
N ASN A 35 -4.66 8.33 16.35
CA ASN A 35 -5.03 8.28 17.77
C ASN A 35 -6.36 8.98 18.10
N LYS A 36 -6.95 9.71 17.16
CA LYS A 36 -8.28 10.33 17.27
C LYS A 36 -9.37 9.41 16.73
N GLY A 37 -8.99 8.29 16.10
CA GLY A 37 -9.92 7.37 15.46
C GLY A 37 -10.28 7.78 14.02
N GLU A 38 -9.56 8.73 13.43
CA GLU A 38 -9.78 9.18 12.07
C GLU A 38 -9.02 8.28 11.09
N ARG A 39 -9.68 7.89 9.99
CA ARG A 39 -9.03 7.08 8.96
C ARG A 39 -8.04 7.94 8.19
N VAL A 40 -6.76 7.55 8.21
CA VAL A 40 -5.68 8.29 7.55
C VAL A 40 -5.16 7.59 6.29
N PHE A 41 -5.25 6.26 6.23
CA PHE A 41 -4.86 5.49 5.06
C PHE A 41 -5.83 4.35 4.77
N ARG A 42 -5.84 3.96 3.49
CA ARG A 42 -6.52 2.78 2.98
C ARG A 42 -5.53 1.91 2.24
N VAL A 43 -5.69 0.60 2.35
CA VAL A 43 -4.95 -0.39 1.56
C VAL A 43 -5.94 -1.30 0.90
N ASP A 44 -5.98 -1.28 -0.42
CA ASP A 44 -6.86 -2.15 -1.19
C ASP A 44 -6.01 -3.16 -1.99
N SER A 45 -6.54 -4.37 -2.15
CA SER A 45 -5.96 -5.40 -3.00
C SER A 45 -6.69 -5.40 -4.35
N TYR A 46 -6.04 -4.87 -5.38
CA TYR A 46 -6.59 -4.84 -6.73
C TYR A 46 -6.23 -6.13 -7.49
N GLY A 47 -6.66 -7.28 -6.97
CA GLY A 47 -6.45 -8.57 -7.62
C GLY A 47 -7.72 -9.08 -8.28
N HIS A 48 -7.94 -8.78 -9.56
CA HIS A 48 -9.08 -9.35 -10.30
C HIS A 48 -8.83 -10.82 -10.68
N ASP A 49 -7.57 -11.18 -10.96
CA ASP A 49 -7.15 -12.52 -11.36
C ASP A 49 -6.30 -13.25 -10.31
N VAL A 50 -6.28 -14.58 -10.38
CA VAL A 50 -5.47 -15.46 -9.52
C VAL A 50 -3.97 -15.10 -9.57
N GLY A 51 -3.52 -14.51 -10.68
CA GLY A 51 -2.17 -14.03 -10.89
C GLY A 51 -1.86 -12.66 -10.26
N ASP A 52 -2.84 -11.77 -10.11
CA ASP A 52 -2.64 -10.35 -9.71
C ASP A 52 -3.04 -10.06 -8.26
N ARG A 53 -3.41 -11.09 -7.50
CA ARG A 53 -3.61 -11.04 -6.03
C ARG A 53 -2.32 -10.75 -5.22
N HIS A 54 -1.34 -10.09 -5.83
CA HIS A 54 -0.04 -9.79 -5.25
C HIS A 54 0.31 -8.31 -5.33
N GLU A 55 -0.61 -7.46 -5.78
CA GLU A 55 -0.48 -6.02 -5.72
C GLU A 55 -1.36 -5.45 -4.61
N LEU A 56 -0.76 -4.58 -3.80
CA LEU A 56 -1.41 -3.84 -2.73
C LEU A 56 -1.16 -2.37 -2.96
N VAL A 57 -2.20 -1.56 -2.84
CA VAL A 57 -2.11 -0.11 -3.06
C VAL A 57 -2.43 0.62 -1.77
N LEU A 58 -1.46 1.36 -1.25
CA LEU A 58 -1.62 2.27 -0.14
C LEU A 58 -2.10 3.63 -0.67
N MET A 59 -3.23 4.09 -0.16
CA MET A 59 -3.87 5.34 -0.55
C MET A 59 -4.07 6.25 0.65
N ASP A 60 -4.13 7.56 0.38
CA ASP A 60 -4.66 8.52 1.33
C ASP A 60 -6.20 8.45 1.42
N ILE A 61 -6.78 9.28 2.29
CA ILE A 61 -8.23 9.32 2.49
C ILE A 61 -9.02 9.81 1.26
N SER A 62 -8.38 10.56 0.36
CA SER A 62 -8.98 11.02 -0.90
C SER A 62 -9.01 9.92 -1.97
N GLY A 63 -8.31 8.80 -1.73
CA GLY A 63 -8.15 7.71 -2.68
C GLY A 63 -6.95 7.89 -3.60
N LYS A 64 -6.07 8.86 -3.35
CA LYS A 64 -4.84 9.03 -4.12
C LYS A 64 -3.87 7.91 -3.77
N CYS A 65 -3.40 7.19 -4.79
CA CYS A 65 -2.34 6.19 -4.65
C CYS A 65 -1.02 6.86 -4.21
N LEU A 66 -0.49 6.39 -3.08
CA LEU A 66 0.79 6.82 -2.52
C LEU A 66 1.91 5.86 -2.87
N ILE A 67 1.69 4.57 -2.60
CA ILE A 67 2.64 3.49 -2.86
C ILE A 67 1.88 2.28 -3.38
N SER A 68 2.39 1.68 -4.43
CA SER A 68 1.97 0.34 -4.88
C SER A 68 3.05 -0.67 -4.51
N VAL A 69 2.65 -1.81 -3.95
CA VAL A 69 3.57 -2.86 -3.49
C VAL A 69 3.23 -4.15 -4.21
N ARG A 70 4.22 -4.74 -4.89
CA ARG A 70 4.05 -5.94 -5.71
C ARG A 70 5.01 -7.05 -5.32
N ARG A 71 4.55 -8.31 -5.29
CA ARG A 71 5.47 -9.45 -5.14
C ARG A 71 6.36 -9.63 -6.36
N LYS A 72 7.66 -9.80 -6.14
CA LYS A 72 8.62 -10.13 -7.19
C LYS A 72 8.38 -11.56 -7.68
N ARG A 73 8.43 -11.76 -9.00
CA ARG A 73 8.35 -13.08 -9.64
C ARG A 73 9.53 -13.31 -10.60
N PRO A 74 10.12 -14.52 -10.62
CA PRO A 74 9.98 -15.58 -9.62
C PRO A 74 10.66 -15.16 -8.30
N SER A 75 10.03 -15.39 -7.14
CA SER A 75 10.69 -15.23 -5.85
C SER A 75 10.58 -16.49 -5.00
N LEU A 76 11.73 -16.99 -4.54
CA LEU A 76 11.81 -18.10 -3.59
C LEU A 76 11.57 -17.65 -2.14
N HIS A 77 11.60 -16.34 -1.88
CA HIS A 77 11.63 -15.75 -0.53
C HIS A 77 10.48 -14.76 -0.26
N GLN A 78 9.37 -14.80 -1.02
CA GLN A 78 8.24 -13.88 -0.83
C GLN A 78 8.65 -12.39 -0.84
N ARG A 79 9.53 -12.01 -1.77
CA ARG A 79 10.05 -10.64 -1.85
C ARG A 79 9.02 -9.68 -2.42
N TRP A 80 9.03 -8.46 -1.91
CA TRP A 80 8.17 -7.36 -2.33
C TRP A 80 9.01 -6.20 -2.88
N GLU A 81 8.44 -5.50 -3.85
CA GLU A 81 8.98 -4.26 -4.41
C GLU A 81 7.91 -3.17 -4.22
N GLY A 82 8.34 -2.02 -3.72
CA GLY A 82 7.48 -0.84 -3.56
C GLY A 82 7.76 0.19 -4.63
N PHE A 83 6.71 0.78 -5.18
CA PHE A 83 6.76 1.79 -6.23
C PHE A 83 5.99 3.03 -5.79
N LEU A 84 6.46 4.21 -6.16
CA LEU A 84 5.77 5.45 -5.86
C LEU A 84 4.57 5.61 -6.81
N GLY A 85 3.39 5.89 -6.26
CA GLY A 85 2.17 6.04 -7.05
C GLY A 85 1.69 4.73 -7.69
N GLU A 86 0.92 4.85 -8.77
CA GLU A 86 0.30 3.73 -9.47
C GLU A 86 1.30 3.01 -10.37
N ILE A 87 1.19 1.68 -10.46
CA ILE A 87 1.94 0.89 -11.44
C ILE A 87 1.12 0.86 -12.74
N ILE A 88 1.66 1.48 -13.79
CA ILE A 88 1.08 1.43 -15.12
C ILE A 88 1.83 0.34 -15.91
N GLU A 89 1.09 -0.65 -16.42
CA GLU A 89 1.68 -1.71 -17.24
C GLU A 89 2.43 -1.13 -18.45
N GLY A 90 3.66 -1.60 -18.67
CA GLY A 90 4.54 -1.12 -19.74
C GLY A 90 5.42 0.08 -19.37
N GLN A 91 5.18 0.72 -18.23
CA GLN A 91 6.07 1.78 -17.73
C GLN A 91 7.16 1.20 -16.82
N LYS A 92 8.43 1.51 -17.12
CA LYS A 92 9.55 1.16 -16.23
C LYS A 92 9.62 2.15 -15.07
N ASN A 93 8.96 1.80 -13.97
CA ASN A 93 9.13 2.48 -12.70
C ASN A 93 10.21 1.76 -11.89
N GLU A 94 11.21 2.49 -11.38
CA GLU A 94 12.20 1.91 -10.47
C GLU A 94 11.59 1.75 -9.07
N PRO A 95 11.84 0.62 -8.38
CA PRO A 95 11.33 0.42 -7.03
C PRO A 95 12.06 1.31 -6.04
N ILE A 96 11.32 1.96 -5.14
CA ILE A 96 11.86 2.79 -4.06
C ILE A 96 12.34 1.95 -2.87
N PHE A 97 11.86 0.72 -2.75
CA PHE A 97 12.36 -0.28 -1.81
C PHE A 97 12.15 -1.70 -2.33
N SER A 98 12.95 -2.64 -1.83
CA SER A 98 12.75 -4.08 -2.03
C SER A 98 13.09 -4.82 -0.75
N VAL A 99 12.17 -5.68 -0.29
CA VAL A 99 12.27 -6.42 0.98
C VAL A 99 11.89 -7.89 0.80
#